data_AF-A0A3A0DJH7-F1
#
_entry.id   AF-A0A3A0DJH7-F1
#
_cell.length_a   1.000
_cell.length_b   1.000
_cell.length_c   1.000
_cell.angle_alpha   90.00
_cell.angle_beta   90.00
_cell.angle_gamma   90.00
#
_symmetry.space_group_name_H-M   'P 1'
#
loop_
_entity.id
_entity.type
_entity.pdbx_description
1 polymer ?
#
loop_
_entity_poly.entity_id
_entity_poly.type
_entity_poly.pdbx_seq_one_letter_code
_entity_poly.pdbx_strand_id
1 'polypeptide(L)'
;MLERVVAFVNRFVVDPVLQQRIVAVLHSLPREVLQDLLQDERFRMAVYDVNDPANSYLHMAPPGVGDNGSRMIAWKSSLSRAPLDFANYVIAHEFAHAYLRNRGRTAEEDPEDAADALAHSWGYDKPESAKRFTWWRRT
;
A
#
# COMPACT_ATOMS: atom_id res chain seq x y z
N MET A 1 11.21 14.55 -8.82
CA MET A 1 10.10 13.83 -8.14
C MET A 1 10.41 12.35 -8.03
N LEU A 2 10.68 11.67 -9.16
CA LEU A 2 11.06 10.24 -9.19
C LEU A 2 12.20 9.87 -8.23
N GLU A 3 13.29 10.63 -8.18
CA GLU A 3 14.42 10.36 -7.27
C GLU A 3 14.00 10.36 -5.79
N ARG A 4 13.09 11.28 -5.39
CA ARG A 4 12.55 11.31 -4.03
C ARG A 4 11.70 10.08 -3.74
N VAL A 5 10.91 9.62 -4.72
CA VAL A 5 10.10 8.39 -4.61
C VAL A 5 11.01 7.17 -4.45
N VAL A 6 12.03 7.05 -5.29
CA VAL A 6 13.02 5.96 -5.23
C VAL A 6 13.73 5.96 -3.88
N ALA A 7 14.27 7.11 -3.46
CA ALA A 7 14.93 7.23 -2.16
C ALA A 7 13.98 6.89 -1.01
N PHE A 8 12.70 7.30 -1.09
CA PHE A 8 11.71 6.98 -0.08
C PHE A 8 11.48 5.47 0.04
N VAL A 9 11.25 4.77 -1.08
CA VAL A 9 10.96 3.33 -1.13
C VAL A 9 12.17 2.50 -0.67
N ASN A 10 13.38 2.89 -1.08
CA ASN A 10 14.61 2.16 -0.74
C ASN A 10 14.94 2.16 0.77
N ARG A 11 14.32 3.05 1.56
CA ARG A 11 14.45 3.01 3.03
C ARG A 11 13.73 1.82 3.68
N PHE A 12 12.77 1.21 2.99
CA PHE A 12 11.86 0.23 3.57
C PHE A 12 11.86 -1.12 2.86
N VAL A 13 12.21 -1.14 1.58
CA VAL A 13 12.14 -2.34 0.73
C VAL A 13 13.53 -2.61 0.19
N VAL A 14 14.01 -3.85 0.30
CA VAL A 14 15.35 -4.26 -0.18
C VAL A 14 15.27 -5.06 -1.48
N ASP A 15 14.18 -5.81 -1.70
CA ASP A 15 13.96 -6.59 -2.93
C ASP A 15 13.89 -5.65 -4.16
N PRO A 16 14.82 -5.74 -5.14
CA PRO A 16 14.87 -4.81 -6.26
C PRO A 16 13.65 -4.86 -7.19
N VAL A 17 13.04 -6.04 -7.36
CA VAL A 17 11.86 -6.21 -8.21
C VAL A 17 10.66 -5.54 -7.54
N LEU A 18 10.50 -5.76 -6.23
CA LEU A 18 9.44 -5.13 -5.46
C LEU A 18 9.63 -3.62 -5.35
N GLN A 19 10.87 -3.14 -5.16
CA GLN A 19 11.20 -1.70 -5.23
C GLN A 19 10.73 -1.09 -6.54
N GLN A 20 11.08 -1.70 -7.69
CA GLN A 20 10.70 -1.19 -9.00
C GLN A 20 9.18 -1.12 -9.17
N ARG A 21 8.45 -2.15 -8.75
CA ARG A 21 6.99 -2.18 -8.82
C ARG A 21 6.36 -1.09 -7.94
N ILE A 22 6.81 -0.97 -6.69
CA ILE A 22 6.30 0.04 -5.75
C ILE A 22 6.61 1.46 -6.24
N VAL A 23 7.83 1.72 -6.73
CA VAL A 23 8.21 3.02 -7.30
C VAL A 23 7.34 3.35 -8.51
N ALA A 24 7.12 2.38 -9.40
CA ALA A 24 6.32 2.60 -10.60
C ALA A 24 4.88 3.00 -10.27
N VAL A 25 4.24 2.29 -9.33
CA VAL A 25 2.87 2.60 -8.90
C VAL A 25 2.83 3.90 -8.11
N LEU A 26 3.71 4.09 -7.13
CA LEU A 26 3.71 5.31 -6.30
C LEU A 26 3.93 6.57 -7.16
N HIS A 27 4.82 6.50 -8.16
CA HIS A 27 5.11 7.62 -9.04
C HIS A 27 3.98 7.93 -10.04
N SER A 28 3.10 6.96 -10.35
CA SER A 28 1.96 7.19 -11.24
C SER A 28 0.72 7.73 -10.53
N LEU A 29 0.68 7.70 -9.19
CA LEU A 29 -0.45 8.22 -8.41
C LEU A 29 -0.67 9.73 -8.66
N PRO A 30 -1.90 10.23 -8.46
CA PRO A 30 -2.18 11.67 -8.50
C PRO A 30 -1.24 12.46 -7.59
N ARG A 31 -0.89 13.68 -8.01
CA ARG A 31 0.12 14.50 -7.32
C ARG A 31 -0.23 14.75 -5.85
N GLU A 32 -1.50 14.99 -5.57
CA GLU A 32 -2.05 15.24 -4.25
C GLU A 32 -1.92 14.01 -3.33
N VAL A 33 -2.14 12.80 -3.86
CA VAL A 33 -1.96 11.54 -3.13
C VAL A 33 -0.48 11.35 -2.81
N LEU A 34 0.38 11.56 -3.80
CA LEU A 34 1.83 11.46 -3.63
C LEU A 34 2.37 12.46 -2.61
N GLN A 35 1.86 13.69 -2.63
CA GLN A 35 2.24 14.73 -1.65
C GLN A 35 1.78 14.38 -0.24
N ASP A 36 0.51 13.98 -0.05
CA ASP A 36 -0.03 13.57 1.26
C ASP A 36 0.80 12.44 1.88
N LEU A 37 1.09 11.39 1.12
CA LEU A 37 1.87 10.24 1.59
C LEU A 37 3.33 10.58 1.91
N LEU A 38 4.00 11.34 1.04
CA LEU A 38 5.44 11.65 1.20
C LEU A 38 5.72 12.80 2.19
N GLN A 39 4.71 13.57 2.60
CA GLN A 39 4.83 14.62 3.61
C GLN A 39 4.45 14.13 5.02
N ASP A 40 3.66 13.06 5.14
CA ASP A 40 3.37 12.48 6.45
C ASP A 40 4.57 11.64 6.95
N GLU A 41 5.30 12.17 7.92
CA GLU A 41 6.43 11.47 8.54
C GLU A 41 6.03 10.19 9.29
N ARG A 42 4.74 9.88 9.44
CA ARG A 42 4.25 8.62 10.03
C ARG A 42 3.90 7.59 8.98
N PHE A 43 3.85 7.96 7.69
CA PHE A 43 3.70 7.00 6.61
C PHE A 43 4.92 6.07 6.59
N ARG A 44 4.66 4.76 6.65
CA ARG A 44 5.69 3.71 6.74
C ARG A 44 5.32 2.57 5.82
N MET A 45 6.34 1.92 5.27
CA MET A 45 6.19 0.67 4.54
C MET A 45 7.03 -0.39 5.21
N ALA A 46 6.62 -1.64 5.07
CA ALA A 46 7.42 -2.80 5.45
C ALA A 46 7.13 -3.94 4.48
N VAL A 47 8.09 -4.86 4.38
CA VAL A 47 7.88 -6.16 3.75
C VAL A 47 7.85 -7.19 4.87
N TYR A 48 6.86 -8.07 4.86
CA TYR A 48 6.82 -9.21 5.77
C TYR A 48 6.88 -10.52 4.99
N ASP A 49 7.48 -11.51 5.63
CA ASP A 49 7.45 -12.88 5.20
C ASP A 49 7.15 -13.76 6.41
N VAL A 50 6.02 -14.45 6.37
CA VAL A 50 5.59 -15.32 7.48
C VAL A 50 6.50 -16.54 7.67
N ASN A 51 7.34 -16.85 6.68
CA ASN A 51 8.31 -17.94 6.74
C ASN A 51 9.71 -17.46 7.19
N ASP A 52 9.90 -16.16 7.36
CA ASP A 52 11.14 -15.57 7.86
C ASP A 52 10.89 -14.83 9.18
N PRO A 53 11.26 -15.45 10.33
CA PRO A 53 11.07 -14.84 11.64
C PRO A 53 11.70 -13.46 11.78
N ALA A 54 12.79 -13.18 11.05
CA ALA A 54 13.45 -11.87 11.07
C ALA A 54 12.63 -10.77 10.39
N ASN A 55 11.72 -11.14 9.47
CA ASN A 55 10.83 -10.24 8.73
C ASN A 55 9.36 -10.36 9.20
N SER A 56 9.13 -10.89 10.40
CA SER A 56 7.78 -11.12 10.95
C SER A 56 7.24 -9.97 11.84
N TYR A 57 8.08 -8.98 12.16
CA TYR A 57 7.72 -7.86 13.05
C TYR A 57 7.54 -6.55 12.27
N LEU A 58 6.37 -5.94 12.42
CA LEU A 58 6.01 -4.66 11.79
C LEU A 58 6.07 -3.52 12.82
N HIS A 59 6.96 -2.55 12.61
CA HIS A 59 7.05 -1.36 13.45
C HIS A 59 6.04 -0.29 13.01
N MET A 60 4.90 -0.22 13.70
CA MET A 60 3.90 0.82 13.49
C MET A 60 4.23 2.07 14.32
N ALA A 61 4.14 3.25 13.71
CA ALA A 61 4.12 4.50 14.47
C ALA A 61 2.79 4.60 15.24
N PRO A 62 2.80 5.03 16.53
CA PRO A 62 1.56 5.25 17.26
C PRO A 62 0.70 6.32 16.57
N PRO A 63 -0.64 6.18 16.59
CA PRO A 63 -1.53 7.21 16.05
C PRO A 63 -1.27 8.55 16.75
N GLY A 64 -1.31 9.64 15.99
CA GLY A 64 -1.14 10.99 16.54
C GLY A 64 -2.36 11.42 17.36
N VAL A 65 -2.19 12.39 18.26
CA VAL A 65 -3.33 12.97 19.00
C VAL A 65 -4.29 13.61 17.98
N GLY A 66 -5.52 13.10 17.92
CA GLY A 66 -6.55 13.55 16.97
C GLY A 66 -6.53 12.84 15.61
N ASP A 67 -5.57 11.95 15.36
CA ASP A 67 -5.45 11.21 14.10
C ASP A 67 -5.68 9.72 14.34
N ASN A 68 -6.64 9.16 13.60
CA ASN A 68 -7.47 8.08 14.10
C ASN A 68 -7.27 6.77 13.32
N GLY A 69 -6.09 6.60 12.70
CA GLY A 69 -5.71 5.43 11.91
C GLY A 69 -4.21 5.41 11.55
N SER A 70 -3.63 4.20 11.51
CA SER A 70 -2.27 3.99 10.99
C SER A 70 -2.26 4.25 9.47
N ARG A 71 -1.11 4.66 8.93
CA ARG A 71 -0.85 4.67 7.48
C ARG A 71 0.26 3.69 7.09
N MET A 72 0.55 2.71 7.94
CA MET A 72 1.56 1.71 7.63
C MET A 72 1.04 0.72 6.58
N ILE A 73 1.83 0.48 5.54
CA ILE A 73 1.58 -0.61 4.59
C ILE A 73 2.56 -1.76 4.85
N ALA A 74 2.05 -3.00 4.80
CA ALA A 74 2.85 -4.20 4.93
C ALA A 74 2.66 -5.10 3.70
N TRP A 75 3.75 -5.31 2.94
CA TRP A 75 3.76 -6.07 1.70
C TRP A 75 4.20 -7.51 1.95
N LYS A 76 3.56 -8.49 1.30
CA LYS A 76 4.12 -9.85 1.24
C LYS A 76 5.31 -9.88 0.30
N SER A 77 6.41 -10.50 0.71
CA SER A 77 7.60 -10.76 -0.14
C SER A 77 7.24 -11.38 -1.51
N SER A 78 6.25 -12.26 -1.53
CA SER A 78 5.73 -12.94 -2.74
C SER A 78 5.23 -12.00 -3.85
N LEU A 79 4.96 -10.72 -3.57
CA LEU A 79 4.54 -9.75 -4.59
C LEU A 79 5.61 -9.51 -5.67
N SER A 80 6.89 -9.77 -5.39
CA SER A 80 7.95 -9.70 -6.42
C SER A 80 7.79 -10.78 -7.50
N ARG A 81 7.15 -11.91 -7.17
CA ARG A 81 6.95 -13.08 -8.06
C ARG A 81 5.55 -13.16 -8.64
N ALA A 82 4.61 -12.39 -8.11
CA ALA A 82 3.23 -12.39 -8.57
C ALA A 82 3.10 -11.83 -10.01
N PRO A 83 2.03 -12.19 -10.75
CA PRO A 83 1.67 -11.54 -12.01
C PRO A 83 1.68 -10.02 -11.88
N LEU A 84 2.16 -9.33 -12.91
CA LEU A 84 2.45 -7.89 -12.84
C LEU A 84 1.19 -7.06 -12.58
N ASP A 85 0.09 -7.37 -13.27
CA ASP A 85 -1.22 -6.74 -13.10
C ASP A 85 -1.73 -6.89 -11.67
N PHE A 86 -1.68 -8.11 -11.12
CA PHE A 86 -2.07 -8.41 -9.76
C PHE A 86 -1.20 -7.67 -8.74
N ALA A 87 0.12 -7.70 -8.90
CA ALA A 87 1.02 -7.02 -7.98
C ALA A 87 0.81 -5.50 -7.99
N ASN A 88 0.64 -4.91 -9.18
CA ASN A 88 0.41 -3.48 -9.32
C ASN A 88 -0.94 -3.06 -8.72
N TYR A 89 -1.99 -3.87 -8.92
CA TYR A 89 -3.28 -3.67 -8.26
C TYR A 89 -3.14 -3.72 -6.74
N VAL A 90 -2.53 -4.76 -6.17
CA VAL A 90 -2.34 -4.85 -4.72
C VAL A 90 -1.54 -3.66 -4.20
N ILE A 91 -0.50 -3.23 -4.93
CA ILE A 91 0.29 -2.07 -4.55
C ILE A 91 -0.56 -0.79 -4.54
N ALA A 92 -1.37 -0.56 -5.57
CA ALA A 92 -2.27 0.59 -5.61
C ALA A 92 -3.33 0.53 -4.51
N HIS A 93 -3.91 -0.65 -4.26
CA HIS A 93 -4.92 -0.89 -3.23
C HIS A 93 -4.42 -0.51 -1.83
N GLU A 94 -3.22 -0.95 -1.45
CA GLU A 94 -2.68 -0.60 -0.14
C GLU A 94 -2.28 0.89 -0.03
N PHE A 95 -1.85 1.52 -1.14
CA PHE A 95 -1.67 2.98 -1.14
C PHE A 95 -3.01 3.72 -0.96
N ALA A 96 -4.11 3.19 -1.50
CA ALA A 96 -5.44 3.71 -1.26
C ALA A 96 -5.83 3.60 0.21
N HIS A 97 -5.59 2.45 0.85
CA HIS A 97 -5.75 2.29 2.30
C HIS A 97 -4.94 3.32 3.09
N ALA A 98 -3.67 3.51 2.76
CA ALA A 98 -2.83 4.49 3.45
C ALA A 98 -3.35 5.93 3.30
N TYR A 99 -3.77 6.32 2.10
CA TYR A 99 -4.33 7.64 1.82
C TYR A 99 -5.65 7.88 2.58
N LEU A 100 -6.52 6.86 2.59
CA LEU A 100 -7.79 6.86 3.32
C LEU A 100 -7.63 6.63 4.83
N ARG A 101 -6.40 6.42 5.33
CA ARG A 101 -6.10 6.11 6.74
C ARG A 101 -6.82 4.84 7.23
N ASN A 102 -6.89 3.82 6.37
CA ASN A 102 -7.56 2.53 6.60
C ASN A 102 -9.07 2.66 6.91
N ARG A 103 -9.76 3.58 6.22
CA ARG A 103 -11.19 3.86 6.40
C ARG A 103 -11.90 3.93 5.04
N GLY A 104 -13.24 3.89 5.06
CA GLY A 104 -14.05 4.32 3.93
C GLY A 104 -14.00 5.84 3.72
N ARG A 105 -14.51 6.32 2.58
CA ARG A 105 -14.68 7.76 2.30
C ARG A 105 -15.83 8.35 3.12
N THR A 106 -16.80 7.52 3.49
CA THR A 106 -17.83 7.81 4.50
C THR A 106 -17.72 6.83 5.67
N ALA A 107 -18.46 7.06 6.75
CA ALA A 107 -18.39 6.21 7.93
C ALA A 107 -19.02 4.81 7.71
N GLU A 108 -19.92 4.71 6.75
CA GLU A 108 -20.66 3.50 6.40
C GLU A 108 -20.02 2.71 5.26
N GLU A 109 -19.08 3.30 4.54
CA GLU A 109 -18.39 2.65 3.43
C GLU A 109 -17.35 1.65 3.95
N ASP A 110 -17.40 0.43 3.43
CA ASP A 110 -16.39 -0.58 3.71
C ASP A 110 -15.00 -0.10 3.21
N PRO A 111 -13.96 -0.11 4.07
CA PRO A 111 -12.64 0.37 3.68
C PRO A 111 -12.03 -0.38 2.48
N GLU A 112 -12.32 -1.67 2.30
CA GLU A 112 -11.81 -2.44 1.17
C GLU A 112 -12.49 -2.01 -0.13
N ASP A 113 -13.81 -1.79 -0.10
CA ASP A 113 -14.54 -1.30 -1.27
C ASP A 113 -14.11 0.14 -1.64
N ALA A 114 -13.83 0.97 -0.63
CA ALA A 114 -13.27 2.32 -0.82
C ALA A 114 -11.87 2.28 -1.46
N ALA A 115 -11.00 1.40 -0.97
CA ALA A 115 -9.65 1.20 -1.51
C ALA A 115 -9.68 0.65 -2.94
N ASP A 116 -10.54 -0.34 -3.22
CA ASP A 116 -10.76 -0.88 -4.56
C ASP A 116 -11.21 0.21 -5.55
N ALA A 117 -12.21 1.01 -5.16
CA ALA A 117 -12.73 2.08 -5.99
C ALA A 117 -11.68 3.18 -6.25
N LEU A 118 -10.86 3.49 -5.25
CA LEU A 118 -9.82 4.50 -5.38
C LEU A 118 -8.64 3.99 -6.24
N ALA A 119 -8.19 2.76 -6.05
CA ALA A 119 -7.18 2.13 -6.90
C ALA A 119 -7.64 2.05 -8.36
N HIS A 120 -8.91 1.70 -8.60
CA HIS A 120 -9.52 1.74 -9.92
C HIS A 120 -9.46 3.15 -10.53
N SER A 121 -9.77 4.19 -9.76
CA SER A 121 -9.68 5.58 -10.23
C SER A 121 -8.26 6.01 -10.62
N TRP A 122 -7.24 5.32 -10.14
CA TRP A 122 -5.84 5.51 -10.50
C TRP A 122 -5.38 4.64 -11.69
N GLY A 123 -6.28 3.84 -12.27
CA GLY A 123 -6.01 2.96 -13.41
C GLY A 123 -5.53 1.56 -13.04
N TYR A 124 -5.73 1.14 -11.78
CA TYR A 124 -5.36 -0.20 -11.31
C TYR A 124 -6.61 -1.04 -11.00
N ASP A 125 -7.15 -1.67 -12.04
CA ASP A 125 -8.31 -2.55 -11.93
C ASP A 125 -8.02 -3.79 -11.08
N LYS A 126 -9.01 -4.19 -10.28
CA LYS A 126 -8.98 -5.47 -9.56
C LYS A 126 -9.03 -6.62 -10.55
N PRO A 127 -7.96 -7.41 -10.71
CA PRO A 127 -7.95 -8.51 -11.66
C PRO A 127 -8.86 -9.65 -11.17
N GLU A 128 -9.36 -10.46 -12.10
CA GLU A 128 -10.19 -11.64 -11.78
C GLU A 128 -9.51 -12.59 -10.78
N SER A 129 -8.18 -12.71 -10.86
CA SER A 129 -7.38 -13.48 -9.91
C SER A 129 -7.52 -12.98 -8.47
N ALA A 130 -7.64 -11.66 -8.27
CA ALA A 130 -7.81 -11.05 -6.95
C ALA A 130 -9.24 -11.18 -6.39
N LYS A 131 -10.26 -11.30 -7.25
CA LYS A 131 -11.65 -11.51 -6.80
C LYS A 131 -11.83 -12.82 -6.02
N ARG A 132 -10.94 -13.78 -6.21
CA ARG A 132 -10.90 -15.06 -5.47
C ARG A 132 -10.16 -14.97 -4.13
N PHE A 133 -9.38 -13.91 -3.90
CA PHE A 133 -8.56 -13.75 -2.71
C PHE A 133 -9.21 -12.75 -1.75
N THR A 134 -10.03 -13.25 -0.83
CA THR A 134 -10.70 -12.43 0.21
C THR A 134 -9.81 -12.18 1.44
N TRP A 135 -8.48 -12.23 1.31
CA TRP A 135 -7.53 -12.17 2.44
C TRP A 135 -7.59 -10.87 3.28
N TRP A 136 -8.42 -9.91 2.88
CA TRP A 136 -8.59 -8.57 3.48
C TRP A 136 -10.00 -8.34 4.06
N ARG A 137 -11.02 -9.09 3.62
CA ARG A 137 -12.36 -9.00 4.19
C ARG A 137 -12.38 -9.74 5.52
N ARG A 138 -12.26 -9.00 6.64
CA ARG A 138 -12.58 -9.55 7.97
C ARG A 138 -14.01 -10.07 7.92
N THR A 139 -14.15 -11.39 8.05
CA THR A 139 -15.41 -12.04 8.46
C THR A 139 -15.75 -11.67 9.89
#